data_AF-A0A938UG26-F1
#
_entry.id   AF-A0A938UG26-F1
#
_cell.length_a   1.000
_cell.length_b   1.000
_cell.length_c   1.000
_cell.angle_alpha   90.00
_cell.angle_beta   90.00
_cell.angle_gamma   90.00
#
_symmetry.space_group_name_H-M   'P 1'
#
loop_
_entity.id
_entity.type
_entity.pdbx_description
1 polymer ?
#
loop_
_entity_poly.entity_id
_entity_poly.type
_entity_poly.pdbx_seq_one_letter_code
_entity_poly.pdbx_strand_id
1 'polypeptide(L)'
;MIIASMDDVIRDIRNGLPRLSRHVKSLSNGALEFKKNVNPSPISVKLKPYLAAWWKLSRVPFLSVGILPLFLGFILAWRWGYQGPLGLYLLASLTVILIMWMTYYLGEWNDLEGDRINQEFNRFSGGSRVLVEGVLPARVSLLLGYGCLAGGILAVLFIYFKYQTSPWTLILGGVGILSGFFYSGRPFRWAYRGIGEI
;
A
#
# COMPACT_ATOMS: atom_id res chain seq x y z
N MET A 1 -30.59 30.21 60.68
CA MET A 1 -31.56 29.15 60.30
C MET A 1 -32.53 29.78 59.30
N ILE A 2 -32.19 29.72 58.01
CA ILE A 2 -32.95 30.39 56.95
C ILE A 2 -34.03 29.39 56.49
N ILE A 3 -35.25 29.56 56.98
CA ILE A 3 -36.42 28.86 56.43
C ILE A 3 -36.81 29.64 55.18
N ALA A 4 -36.29 29.23 54.02
CA ALA A 4 -36.80 29.73 52.75
C ALA A 4 -38.29 29.37 52.67
N SER A 5 -39.15 30.35 52.43
CA SER A 5 -40.59 30.10 52.29
C SER A 5 -40.80 29.17 51.10
N MET A 6 -41.75 28.24 51.20
CA MET A 6 -42.08 27.29 50.14
C MET A 6 -42.45 28.02 48.83
N ASP A 7 -42.97 29.25 48.95
CA ASP A 7 -43.27 30.14 47.82
C ASP A 7 -42.03 30.66 47.09
N ASP A 8 -40.92 30.87 47.80
CA ASP A 8 -39.66 31.32 47.19
C ASP A 8 -38.99 30.20 46.39
N VAL A 9 -39.05 28.96 46.89
CA VAL A 9 -38.58 27.77 46.16
C VAL A 9 -39.43 27.53 44.91
N ILE A 10 -40.76 27.68 45.02
CA ILE A 10 -41.67 27.53 43.87
C ILE A 10 -41.43 28.64 42.84
N ARG A 11 -41.19 29.89 43.27
CA ARG A 11 -40.83 31.00 42.37
C ARG A 11 -39.51 30.75 41.65
N ASP A 12 -38.50 30.24 42.35
CA ASP A 12 -37.18 30.00 41.76
C ASP A 12 -37.21 28.86 40.73
N ILE A 13 -37.94 27.77 41.02
CA ILE A 13 -38.19 26.69 40.05
C ILE A 13 -38.96 27.22 38.84
N ARG A 14 -40.04 28.01 39.06
CA ARG A 14 -40.85 28.59 37.99
C ARG A 14 -40.04 29.51 37.07
N ASN A 15 -39.09 30.26 37.63
CA ASN A 15 -38.21 31.16 36.88
C ASN A 15 -37.01 30.44 36.23
N GLY A 16 -36.59 29.31 36.78
CA GLY A 16 -35.51 28.46 36.26
C GLY A 16 -35.91 27.59 35.06
N LEU A 17 -37.16 27.09 35.03
CA LEU A 17 -37.67 26.21 33.97
C LEU A 17 -37.54 26.81 32.54
N PRO A 18 -37.85 28.11 32.30
CA PRO A 18 -37.64 28.74 30.99
C PRO A 18 -36.17 28.92 30.60
N ARG A 19 -35.26 28.98 31.58
CA ARG A 19 -33.80 29.06 31.33
C ARG A 19 -33.24 27.70 30.91
N LEU A 20 -33.63 26.64 31.61
CA LEU A 20 -33.28 25.26 31.26
C LEU A 20 -33.81 24.88 29.87
N SER A 21 -35.06 25.22 29.56
CA SER A 21 -35.65 24.97 28.24
C SER A 21 -34.86 25.64 27.10
N ARG A 22 -34.41 26.89 27.31
CA ARG A 22 -33.55 27.59 26.33
C ARG A 22 -32.18 26.95 26.17
N HIS A 23 -31.57 26.50 27.27
CA HIS A 23 -30.28 25.80 27.22
C HIS A 23 -30.37 24.47 26.48
N VAL A 24 -31.41 23.67 26.75
CA VAL A 24 -31.65 22.40 26.05
C VAL A 24 -31.90 22.64 24.56
N LYS A 25 -32.67 23.67 24.20
CA LYS A 25 -32.92 24.02 22.80
C LYS A 25 -31.65 24.51 22.08
N SER A 26 -30.78 25.25 22.77
CA SER A 26 -29.47 25.66 22.25
C SER A 26 -28.55 24.47 22.02
N LEU A 27 -28.47 23.53 22.95
CA LEU A 27 -27.68 22.30 22.80
C LEU A 27 -28.22 21.42 21.67
N SER A 28 -29.55 21.28 21.56
CA SER A 28 -30.19 20.57 20.46
C SER A 28 -29.87 21.21 19.10
N ASN A 29 -29.95 22.54 19.01
CA ASN A 29 -29.64 23.25 17.77
C ASN A 29 -28.15 23.15 17.41
N GLY A 30 -27.25 23.24 18.39
CA GLY A 30 -25.82 23.03 18.19
C GLY A 30 -25.49 21.60 17.75
N ALA A 31 -26.18 20.60 18.30
CA ALA A 31 -26.06 19.21 17.86
C ALA A 31 -26.59 18.99 16.43
N LEU A 32 -27.66 19.69 16.05
CA LEU A 32 -28.21 19.66 14.70
C LEU A 32 -27.29 20.36 13.68
N GLU A 33 -26.69 21.50 14.04
CA GLU A 33 -25.67 22.16 13.22
C GLU A 33 -24.39 21.32 13.10
N PHE A 34 -23.94 20.69 14.19
CA PHE A 34 -22.81 19.76 14.14
C PHE A 34 -23.11 18.59 13.22
N LYS A 35 -24.31 17.98 13.30
CA LYS A 35 -24.73 16.91 12.39
C LYS A 35 -24.87 17.37 10.93
N LYS A 36 -25.21 18.64 10.69
CA LYS A 36 -25.30 19.22 9.33
C LYS A 36 -23.92 19.56 8.74
N ASN A 37 -22.98 19.99 9.58
CA ASN A 37 -21.61 20.36 9.18
C ASN A 37 -20.67 19.15 9.13
N VAL A 38 -20.95 18.09 9.89
CA VAL A 38 -20.45 16.74 9.62
C VAL A 38 -21.28 16.18 8.47
N ASN A 39 -21.13 16.79 7.30
CA ASN A 39 -21.49 16.14 6.06
C ASN A 39 -20.53 14.94 5.97
N PRO A 40 -20.99 13.67 6.11
CA PRO A 40 -20.14 12.58 5.68
C PRO A 40 -20.04 12.77 4.18
N SER A 41 -19.00 13.50 3.74
CA SER A 41 -18.59 13.52 2.34
C SER A 41 -18.77 12.08 1.89
N PRO A 42 -19.65 11.81 0.90
CA PRO A 42 -19.99 10.45 0.60
C PRO A 42 -18.66 9.77 0.42
N ILE A 43 -18.44 8.71 1.17
CA ILE A 43 -17.41 7.72 0.89
C ILE A 43 -17.85 7.04 -0.43
N SER A 44 -18.13 7.83 -1.48
CA SER A 44 -17.61 7.62 -2.80
C SER A 44 -16.11 7.41 -2.60
N VAL A 45 -15.76 6.18 -2.19
CA VAL A 45 -14.52 5.57 -2.61
C VAL A 45 -14.56 5.78 -4.11
N LYS A 46 -13.93 6.86 -4.58
CA LYS A 46 -13.82 7.12 -6.00
C LYS A 46 -12.91 5.97 -6.45
N LEU A 47 -13.50 4.82 -6.78
CA LEU A 47 -12.74 3.59 -7.09
C LEU A 47 -11.77 3.86 -8.23
N LYS A 48 -12.15 4.75 -9.16
CA LYS A 48 -11.33 5.15 -10.30
C LYS A 48 -9.97 5.75 -9.88
N PRO A 49 -9.87 6.80 -9.04
CA PRO A 49 -8.58 7.30 -8.57
C PRO A 49 -7.84 6.31 -7.66
N TYR A 50 -8.52 5.47 -6.88
CA TYR A 50 -7.84 4.42 -6.10
C TYR A 50 -7.23 3.33 -7.01
N LEU A 51 -7.95 2.86 -8.02
CA LEU A 51 -7.44 1.90 -9.01
C LEU A 51 -6.33 2.51 -9.86
N ALA A 52 -6.45 3.78 -10.26
CA ALA A 52 -5.40 4.49 -10.97
C ALA A 52 -4.16 4.70 -10.09
N ALA A 53 -4.35 4.96 -8.80
CA ALA A 53 -3.27 5.05 -7.82
C ALA A 53 -2.59 3.68 -7.63
N TRP A 54 -3.37 2.60 -7.52
CA TRP A 54 -2.82 1.24 -7.51
C TRP A 54 -2.05 0.92 -8.79
N TRP A 55 -2.59 1.26 -9.96
CA TRP A 55 -1.91 1.04 -11.24
C TRP A 55 -0.59 1.81 -11.34
N LYS A 56 -0.57 3.07 -10.86
CA LYS A 56 0.65 3.88 -10.78
C LYS A 56 1.63 3.31 -9.76
N LEU A 57 1.15 2.87 -8.59
CA LEU A 57 1.96 2.30 -7.51
C LEU A 57 2.61 0.97 -7.92
N SER A 58 1.85 0.09 -8.58
CA SER A 58 2.35 -1.19 -9.09
C SER A 58 3.31 -1.04 -10.27
N ARG A 59 3.56 0.20 -10.75
CA ARG A 59 4.47 0.53 -11.85
C ARG A 59 4.33 -0.46 -13.01
N VAL A 60 3.09 -0.76 -13.42
CA VAL A 60 2.75 -1.74 -14.46
C VAL A 60 3.63 -1.65 -15.74
N PRO A 61 3.97 -0.47 -16.30
CA PRO A 61 4.85 -0.42 -17.46
C PRO A 61 6.25 -1.03 -17.22
N PHE A 62 6.76 -0.97 -15.98
CA PHE A 62 8.04 -1.55 -15.61
C PHE A 62 8.00 -3.06 -15.37
N LEU A 63 6.81 -3.69 -15.30
CA LEU A 63 6.71 -5.16 -15.26
C LEU A 63 7.31 -5.80 -16.52
N SER A 64 7.27 -5.09 -17.65
CA SER A 64 7.88 -5.54 -18.91
C SER A 64 9.36 -5.88 -18.77
N VAL A 65 10.11 -5.18 -17.90
CA VAL A 65 11.55 -5.37 -17.70
C VAL A 65 11.87 -6.77 -17.16
N GLY A 66 11.01 -7.34 -16.32
CA GLY A 66 11.20 -8.71 -15.81
C GLY A 66 10.46 -9.77 -16.63
N ILE A 67 9.31 -9.41 -17.22
CA ILE A 67 8.51 -10.34 -18.01
C ILE A 67 9.22 -10.69 -19.33
N LEU A 68 9.77 -9.71 -20.05
CA LEU A 68 10.45 -9.95 -21.34
C LEU A 68 11.62 -10.96 -21.25
N PRO A 69 12.59 -10.83 -20.32
CA PRO A 69 13.67 -11.81 -20.19
C PRO A 69 13.17 -13.18 -19.72
N LEU A 70 12.09 -13.24 -18.94
CA LEU A 70 11.47 -14.52 -18.56
C LEU A 70 10.90 -15.25 -19.79
N PHE A 71 10.14 -14.55 -20.64
CA PHE A 71 9.60 -15.12 -21.87
C PHE A 71 10.71 -15.57 -22.81
N LEU A 72 11.78 -14.79 -22.93
CA LEU A 72 12.97 -15.19 -23.69
C LEU A 72 13.56 -16.50 -23.14
N GLY A 73 13.66 -16.63 -21.81
CA GLY A 73 14.07 -17.87 -21.16
C GLY A 73 13.17 -19.06 -21.48
N PHE A 74 11.85 -18.87 -21.53
CA PHE A 74 10.91 -19.93 -21.93
C PHE A 74 11.10 -20.36 -23.39
N ILE A 75 11.30 -19.41 -24.30
CA ILE A 75 11.56 -19.68 -25.72
C ILE A 75 12.87 -20.45 -25.88
N LEU A 76 13.93 -20.05 -25.17
CA LEU A 76 15.23 -20.74 -25.19
C LEU A 76 15.14 -22.15 -24.62
N ALA A 77 14.43 -22.34 -23.51
CA ALA A 77 14.20 -23.66 -22.93
C ALA A 77 13.48 -24.59 -23.91
N TRP A 78 12.44 -24.08 -24.58
CA TRP A 78 11.74 -24.83 -25.63
C TRP A 78 12.66 -25.15 -26.80
N ARG A 79 13.49 -24.19 -27.23
CA ARG A 79 14.45 -24.39 -28.32
C ARG A 79 15.52 -25.46 -28.02
N TRP A 80 15.84 -25.67 -26.74
CA TRP A 80 16.72 -26.73 -26.25
C TRP A 80 15.98 -28.04 -25.91
N GLY A 81 14.70 -28.14 -26.22
CA GLY A 81 13.91 -29.37 -26.10
C GLY A 81 13.19 -29.53 -24.76
N TYR A 82 13.25 -28.56 -23.86
CA TYR A 82 12.48 -28.59 -22.62
C TYR A 82 11.03 -28.12 -22.85
N GLN A 83 10.08 -29.04 -22.69
CA GLN A 83 8.65 -28.77 -22.76
C GLN A 83 8.03 -29.00 -21.37
N GLY A 84 8.07 -27.95 -20.55
CA GLY A 84 7.50 -28.01 -19.21
C GLY A 84 5.96 -28.02 -19.22
N PRO A 85 5.33 -28.41 -18.11
CA PRO A 85 3.88 -28.25 -17.95
C PRO A 85 3.51 -26.77 -17.94
N LEU A 86 2.35 -26.42 -18.52
CA LEU A 86 1.85 -25.04 -18.55
C LEU A 86 1.81 -24.39 -17.15
N GLY A 87 1.47 -25.20 -16.13
CA GLY A 87 1.45 -24.76 -14.75
C GLY A 87 2.80 -24.24 -14.24
N LEU A 88 3.93 -24.77 -14.71
CA LEU A 88 5.26 -24.29 -14.33
C LEU A 88 5.53 -22.90 -14.92
N TYR A 89 5.21 -22.69 -16.20
CA TYR A 89 5.39 -21.39 -16.86
C TYR A 89 4.53 -20.29 -16.24
N LEU A 90 3.27 -20.61 -15.93
CA LEU A 90 2.36 -19.69 -15.23
C LEU A 90 2.89 -19.34 -13.83
N LEU A 91 3.36 -20.35 -13.09
CA LEU A 91 3.82 -20.15 -11.72
C LEU A 91 5.17 -19.40 -11.67
N ALA A 92 6.06 -19.67 -12.62
CA ALA A 92 7.30 -18.90 -12.80
C ALA A 92 7.00 -17.43 -13.15
N SER A 93 6.02 -17.20 -14.02
CA SER A 93 5.57 -15.84 -14.36
C SER A 93 4.99 -15.11 -13.15
N LEU A 94 4.14 -15.77 -12.38
CA LEU A 94 3.59 -15.24 -11.14
C LEU A 94 4.70 -14.93 -10.13
N THR A 95 5.70 -15.81 -10.00
CA THR A 95 6.84 -15.63 -9.10
C THR A 95 7.62 -14.36 -9.46
N VAL A 96 7.95 -14.16 -10.73
CA VAL A 96 8.65 -12.94 -11.20
C VAL A 96 7.81 -11.70 -10.92
N ILE A 97 6.51 -11.72 -11.21
CA ILE A 97 5.61 -10.59 -10.93
C ILE A 97 5.58 -10.26 -9.43
N LEU A 98 5.51 -11.26 -8.56
CA LEU A 98 5.53 -11.07 -7.10
C LEU A 98 6.86 -10.46 -6.64
N ILE A 99 7.99 -10.95 -7.16
CA ILE A 99 9.31 -10.38 -6.83
C ILE A 99 9.38 -8.92 -7.28
N MET A 100 8.92 -8.59 -8.49
CA MET A 100 8.92 -7.21 -9.00
C MET A 100 8.02 -6.28 -8.18
N TRP A 101 6.81 -6.73 -7.82
CA TRP A 101 5.90 -5.97 -6.96
C TRP A 101 6.48 -5.74 -5.58
N MET A 102 7.14 -6.74 -5.00
CA MET A 102 7.88 -6.57 -3.76
C MET A 102 8.91 -5.43 -3.89
N THR A 103 9.72 -5.43 -4.95
CA THR A 103 10.73 -4.39 -5.19
C THR A 103 10.12 -3.00 -5.29
N TYR A 104 9.04 -2.85 -6.04
CA TYR A 104 8.38 -1.55 -6.22
C TYR A 104 7.72 -1.06 -4.94
N TYR A 105 6.97 -1.91 -4.23
CA TYR A 105 6.27 -1.48 -3.02
C TYR A 105 7.21 -1.15 -1.85
N LEU A 106 8.27 -1.95 -1.65
CA LEU A 106 9.30 -1.66 -0.65
C LEU A 106 10.16 -0.46 -1.05
N GLY A 107 10.45 -0.30 -2.34
CA GLY A 107 11.17 0.85 -2.89
C GLY A 107 10.45 2.16 -2.61
N GLU A 108 9.16 2.25 -2.94
CA GLU A 108 8.33 3.44 -2.69
C GLU A 108 8.23 3.80 -1.20
N TRP A 109 8.27 2.81 -0.31
CA TRP A 109 8.33 3.08 1.13
C TRP A 109 9.69 3.62 1.55
N ASN A 110 10.79 3.03 1.05
CA ASN A 110 12.15 3.42 1.45
C ASN A 110 12.55 4.79 0.89
N ASP A 111 12.06 5.15 -0.30
CA ASP A 111 12.33 6.44 -0.94
C ASP A 111 11.33 7.55 -0.51
N LEU A 112 10.32 7.22 0.30
CA LEU A 112 9.25 8.14 0.72
C LEU A 112 9.76 9.46 1.35
N GLU A 113 10.80 9.37 2.17
CA GLU A 113 11.39 10.54 2.84
C GLU A 113 12.11 11.44 1.84
N GLY A 114 12.79 10.86 0.85
CA GLY A 114 13.49 11.58 -0.22
C GLY A 114 12.50 12.20 -1.21
N ASP A 115 11.48 11.45 -1.60
CA ASP A 115 10.44 11.88 -2.55
C ASP A 115 9.57 13.03 -1.99
N ARG A 116 9.44 13.14 -0.66
CA ARG A 116 8.77 14.28 0.00
C ARG A 116 9.57 15.58 -0.09
N ILE A 117 10.90 15.50 -0.09
CA ILE A 117 11.79 16.67 -0.12
C ILE A 117 12.01 17.13 -1.55
N ASN A 118 11.98 16.20 -2.52
CA ASN A 118 12.31 16.49 -3.91
C ASN A 118 11.14 17.16 -4.66
N GLN A 119 11.27 18.45 -4.96
CA GLN A 119 10.24 19.23 -5.67
C GLN A 119 10.37 19.18 -7.20
N GLU A 120 11.56 18.90 -7.73
CA GLU A 120 11.79 18.65 -9.16
C GLU A 120 11.73 17.15 -9.45
N PHE A 121 10.66 16.69 -10.10
CA PHE A 121 10.42 15.27 -10.36
C PHE A 121 10.08 15.03 -11.83
N ASN A 122 10.47 13.86 -12.32
CA ASN A 122 10.19 13.39 -13.67
C ASN A 122 9.49 12.03 -13.58
N ARG A 123 8.97 11.50 -14.71
CA ARG A 123 8.41 10.15 -14.82
C ARG A 123 9.31 9.04 -14.23
N PHE A 124 10.63 9.30 -14.17
CA PHE A 124 11.66 8.38 -13.72
C PHE A 124 12.31 8.78 -12.38
N SER A 125 12.08 9.99 -11.86
CA SER A 125 12.64 10.48 -10.59
C SER A 125 11.53 11.00 -9.68
N GLY A 126 11.45 10.53 -8.43
CA GLY A 126 10.47 11.00 -7.45
C GLY A 126 9.29 10.06 -7.13
N GLY A 127 9.41 8.76 -7.43
CA GLY A 127 8.40 7.76 -7.04
C GLY A 127 7.11 7.77 -7.86
N SER A 128 6.17 6.89 -7.52
CA SER A 128 4.79 6.95 -8.03
C SER A 128 4.01 8.14 -7.47
N ARG A 129 4.54 8.77 -6.41
CA ARG A 129 3.96 9.84 -5.58
C ARG A 129 2.62 9.52 -4.93
N VAL A 130 2.09 8.33 -5.12
CA VAL A 130 0.83 7.87 -4.50
C VAL A 130 0.90 7.92 -2.97
N LEU A 131 2.07 7.63 -2.40
CA LEU A 131 2.33 7.72 -0.96
C LEU A 131 2.65 9.16 -0.49
N VAL A 132 3.23 9.99 -1.37
CA VAL A 132 3.56 11.39 -1.08
C VAL A 132 2.31 12.26 -1.09
N GLU A 133 1.44 12.06 -2.08
CA GLU A 133 0.13 12.70 -2.24
C GLU A 133 -0.91 12.21 -1.20
N GLY A 134 -0.55 11.21 -0.39
CA GLY A 134 -1.41 10.68 0.68
C GLY A 134 -2.64 9.90 0.20
N VAL A 135 -2.68 9.50 -1.08
CA VAL A 135 -3.79 8.75 -1.66
C VAL A 135 -3.87 7.35 -1.07
N LEU A 136 -2.73 6.74 -0.72
CA LEU A 136 -2.66 5.49 0.05
C LEU A 136 -1.79 5.66 1.29
N PRO A 137 -2.16 5.03 2.43
CA PRO A 137 -1.31 5.00 3.61
C PRO A 137 -0.02 4.27 3.26
N ALA A 138 1.12 4.86 3.60
CA ALA A 138 2.43 4.27 3.31
C ALA A 138 2.57 2.85 3.92
N ARG A 139 1.92 2.57 5.06
CA ARG A 139 1.86 1.24 5.69
C ARG A 139 1.28 0.15 4.76
N VAL A 140 0.37 0.52 3.85
CA VAL A 140 -0.21 -0.41 2.88
C VAL A 140 0.83 -0.88 1.88
N SER A 141 1.67 0.03 1.35
CA SER A 141 2.79 -0.34 0.47
C SER A 141 3.74 -1.30 1.18
N LEU A 142 4.03 -1.04 2.45
CA LEU A 142 4.89 -1.89 3.27
C LEU A 142 4.31 -3.31 3.45
N LEU A 143 3.02 -3.40 3.79
CA LEU A 143 2.34 -4.68 3.98
C LEU A 143 2.23 -5.46 2.66
N LEU A 144 1.92 -4.78 1.55
CA LEU A 144 1.89 -5.38 0.22
C LEU A 144 3.28 -5.86 -0.21
N GLY A 145 4.33 -5.09 0.07
CA GLY A 145 5.71 -5.46 -0.20
C GLY A 145 6.11 -6.75 0.53
N TYR A 146 5.86 -6.82 1.84
CA TYR A 146 6.13 -8.04 2.61
C TYR A 146 5.22 -9.22 2.22
N GLY A 147 3.96 -8.97 1.86
CA GLY A 147 3.06 -9.98 1.32
C GLY A 147 3.59 -10.58 0.01
N CYS A 148 4.12 -9.73 -0.88
CA CYS A 148 4.74 -10.16 -2.13
C CYS A 148 6.07 -10.89 -1.89
N LEU A 149 6.88 -10.47 -0.90
CA LEU A 149 8.09 -11.20 -0.49
C LEU A 149 7.74 -12.62 -0.02
N ALA A 150 6.80 -12.75 0.91
CA ALA A 150 6.36 -14.04 1.41
C ALA A 150 5.78 -14.90 0.27
N GLY A 151 4.93 -14.31 -0.58
CA GLY A 151 4.37 -14.98 -1.76
C GLY A 151 5.45 -15.46 -2.73
N GLY A 152 6.47 -14.65 -3.01
CA GLY A 152 7.59 -14.99 -3.88
C GLY A 152 8.41 -16.17 -3.34
N ILE A 153 8.74 -16.14 -2.03
CA ILE A 153 9.44 -17.26 -1.37
C ILE A 153 8.60 -18.54 -1.45
N LEU A 154 7.31 -18.47 -1.11
CA LEU A 154 6.41 -19.61 -1.16
C LEU A 154 6.26 -20.15 -2.59
N ALA A 155 6.18 -19.28 -3.59
CA ALA A 155 6.08 -19.69 -4.99
C ALA A 155 7.36 -20.40 -5.47
N VAL A 156 8.54 -19.87 -5.15
CA VAL A 156 9.83 -20.52 -5.47
C VAL A 156 9.93 -21.91 -4.81
N LEU A 157 9.59 -22.00 -3.52
CA LEU A 157 9.60 -23.29 -2.80
C LEU A 157 8.57 -24.26 -3.39
N PHE A 158 7.37 -23.79 -3.70
CA PHE A 158 6.33 -24.61 -4.29
C PHE A 158 6.75 -25.14 -5.66
N ILE A 159 7.38 -24.32 -6.51
CA ILE A 159 7.92 -24.76 -7.80
C ILE A 159 8.92 -25.90 -7.59
N TYR A 160 9.88 -25.69 -6.68
CA TYR A 160 10.92 -26.66 -6.38
C TYR A 160 10.35 -27.99 -5.89
N PHE A 161 9.45 -27.98 -4.90
CA PHE A 161 8.88 -29.20 -4.34
C PHE A 161 7.88 -29.89 -5.28
N LYS A 162 7.05 -29.14 -6.00
CA LYS A 162 5.99 -29.70 -6.87
C LYS A 162 6.55 -30.28 -8.16
N TYR A 163 7.49 -29.57 -8.79
CA TYR A 163 8.04 -29.95 -10.08
C TYR A 163 9.42 -30.61 -9.98
N GLN A 164 9.95 -30.79 -8.76
CA GLN A 164 11.26 -31.39 -8.49
C GLN A 164 12.35 -30.79 -9.39
N THR A 165 12.29 -29.47 -9.54
CA THR A 165 13.20 -28.73 -10.42
C THR A 165 14.61 -28.75 -9.84
N SER A 166 15.60 -28.49 -10.70
CA SER A 166 17.00 -28.44 -10.26
C SER A 166 17.18 -27.42 -9.11
N PRO A 167 18.12 -27.65 -8.17
CA PRO A 167 18.46 -26.69 -7.11
C PRO A 167 18.79 -25.28 -7.62
N TRP A 168 19.19 -25.16 -8.90
CA TRP A 168 19.35 -23.87 -9.58
C TRP A 168 18.10 -22.98 -9.51
N THR A 169 16.89 -23.53 -9.45
CA THR A 169 15.66 -22.74 -9.28
C THR A 169 15.62 -22.01 -7.93
N LEU A 170 16.10 -22.65 -6.86
CA LEU A 170 16.19 -22.02 -5.54
C LEU A 170 17.26 -20.93 -5.52
N ILE A 171 18.40 -21.17 -6.17
CA ILE A 171 19.49 -20.19 -6.27
C ILE A 171 19.02 -18.97 -7.08
N LEU A 172 18.45 -19.17 -8.27
CA LEU A 172 17.99 -18.08 -9.13
C LEU A 172 16.81 -17.31 -8.50
N GLY A 173 15.84 -18.01 -7.91
CA GLY A 173 14.73 -17.38 -7.19
C GLY A 173 15.21 -16.62 -5.96
N GLY A 174 16.14 -17.21 -5.20
CA GLY A 174 16.78 -16.59 -4.04
C GLY A 174 17.56 -15.34 -4.43
N VAL A 175 18.39 -15.40 -5.46
CA VAL A 175 19.11 -14.23 -5.99
C VAL A 175 18.13 -13.16 -6.45
N GLY A 176 17.05 -13.49 -7.15
CA GLY A 176 16.03 -12.52 -7.56
C GLY A 176 15.37 -11.80 -6.37
N ILE A 177 14.98 -12.56 -5.34
CA ILE A 177 14.39 -12.01 -4.11
C ILE A 177 15.40 -11.16 -3.34
N LEU A 178 16.62 -11.66 -3.14
CA LEU A 178 17.68 -10.96 -2.40
C LEU A 178 18.10 -9.68 -3.13
N SER A 179 18.33 -9.76 -4.43
CA SER A 179 18.64 -8.60 -5.27
C SER A 179 17.52 -7.58 -5.15
N GLY A 180 16.25 -7.96 -5.32
CA GLY A 180 15.14 -7.02 -5.19
C GLY A 180 15.03 -6.41 -3.78
N PHE A 181 15.17 -7.21 -2.74
CA PHE A 181 15.05 -6.75 -1.36
C PHE A 181 16.20 -5.81 -0.95
N PHE A 182 17.44 -6.15 -1.29
CA PHE A 182 18.62 -5.33 -0.98
C PHE A 182 18.86 -4.17 -1.96
N TYR A 183 18.20 -4.18 -3.12
CA TYR A 183 18.27 -3.08 -4.09
C TYR A 183 17.82 -1.76 -3.46
N SER A 184 16.64 -1.76 -2.83
CA SER A 184 16.08 -0.59 -2.15
C SER A 184 16.18 -0.67 -0.61
N GLY A 185 16.36 -1.85 -0.02
CA GLY A 185 16.40 -2.07 1.44
C GLY A 185 17.72 -1.65 2.11
N ARG A 186 17.61 -1.01 3.28
CA ARG A 186 18.74 -0.90 4.24
C ARG A 186 19.09 -2.32 4.73
N PRO A 187 20.37 -2.69 4.91
CA PRO A 187 21.53 -1.81 5.09
C PRO A 187 22.35 -1.49 3.83
N PHE A 188 22.11 -2.16 2.71
CA PHE A 188 23.04 -2.08 1.58
C PHE A 188 22.70 -1.00 0.54
N ARG A 189 21.41 -0.70 0.30
CA ARG A 189 20.94 0.31 -0.70
C ARG A 189 21.79 0.30 -1.97
N TRP A 190 21.84 -0.82 -2.69
CA TRP A 190 22.73 -0.94 -3.85
C TRP A 190 22.45 0.10 -4.94
N ALA A 191 21.21 0.56 -5.06
CA ALA A 191 20.82 1.69 -5.92
C ALA A 191 21.55 3.00 -5.60
N TYR A 192 21.95 3.24 -4.34
CA TYR A 192 22.61 4.48 -3.89
C TYR A 192 24.14 4.36 -3.81
N ARG A 193 24.71 3.17 -4.07
CA ARG A 193 26.15 2.91 -3.97
C ARG A 193 26.85 2.72 -5.32
N GLY A 194 26.18 3.05 -6.44
CA GLY A 194 26.76 2.97 -7.79
C GLY A 194 26.92 1.56 -8.36
N ILE A 195 26.50 0.52 -7.62
CA ILE A 195 26.51 -0.89 -8.07
C ILE A 195 25.15 -1.27 -8.68
N GLY A 196 24.09 -0.52 -8.38
CA GLY A 196 22.75 -0.78 -8.92
C GLY A 196 22.57 -0.51 -10.42
N GLU A 197 23.57 0.08 -11.08
CA GLU A 197 23.55 0.39 -12.53
C GLU A 197 24.24 -0.67 -13.41
N ILE A 198 24.87 -1.69 -12.80
CA ILE A 198 25.57 -2.80 -13.47
C ILE A 198 24.67 -4.03 -13.49
#